data_AF-A0A319FP26-F1
#
_entry.id   AF-A0A319FP26-F1
#
_cell.length_a   1.000
_cell.length_b   1.000
_cell.length_c   1.000
_cell.angle_alpha   90.00
_cell.angle_beta   90.00
_cell.angle_gamma   90.00
#
_symmetry.space_group_name_H-M   'P 1'
#
loop_
_entity.id
_entity.type
_entity.pdbx_description
1 polymer ?
#
loop_
_entity_poly.entity_id
_entity_poly.type
_entity_poly.pdbx_seq_one_letter_code
_entity_poly.pdbx_strand_id
1 'polypeptide(L)'
;MQVLFFLATALSLGAGTLASPAPAPQSLDPRAYYWHGCAAWIECHSDADCRTNSDCIQTAQSNTNNIHCGQENYPFACWAEGNN
;
A
#
# COMPACT_ATOMS: atom_id res chain seq x y z
N MET A 1 26.71 -61.12 1.97
CA MET A 1 26.60 -59.84 2.71
C MET A 1 26.74 -58.74 1.68
N GLN A 2 25.64 -58.03 1.42
CA GLN A 2 25.43 -57.09 0.32
C GLN A 2 25.90 -55.67 0.69
N VAL A 3 26.67 -55.03 -0.19
CA VAL A 3 27.19 -53.67 0.01
C VAL A 3 26.20 -52.68 -0.62
N LEU A 4 25.45 -51.97 0.23
CA LEU A 4 24.49 -50.96 -0.16
C LEU A 4 25.24 -49.71 -0.66
N PHE A 5 25.14 -49.44 -1.96
CA PHE A 5 25.57 -48.18 -2.57
C PHE A 5 24.56 -47.08 -2.19
N PHE A 6 24.98 -46.11 -1.38
CA PHE A 6 24.19 -44.92 -1.05
C PHE A 6 24.27 -43.92 -2.21
N LEU A 7 23.13 -43.71 -2.89
CA LEU A 7 22.94 -42.66 -3.89
C LEU A 7 22.79 -41.32 -3.18
N ALA A 8 23.81 -40.47 -3.24
CA ALA A 8 23.73 -39.08 -2.79
C ALA A 8 22.96 -38.26 -3.82
N THR A 9 21.70 -37.95 -3.54
CA THR A 9 20.92 -36.97 -4.30
C THR A 9 21.45 -35.57 -3.97
N ALA A 10 22.26 -35.02 -4.89
CA ALA A 10 22.65 -33.61 -4.82
C ALA A 10 21.40 -32.74 -5.04
N LEU A 11 20.86 -32.18 -3.96
CA LEU A 11 19.90 -31.08 -4.04
C LEU A 11 20.63 -29.83 -4.54
N SER A 12 20.60 -29.62 -5.85
CA SER A 12 21.03 -28.36 -6.47
C SER A 12 20.05 -27.27 -6.03
N LEU A 13 20.44 -26.47 -5.03
CA LEU A 13 19.77 -25.21 -4.71
C LEU A 13 20.03 -24.24 -5.87
N GLY A 14 19.10 -24.20 -6.82
CA GLY A 14 19.03 -23.11 -7.79
C GLY A 14 18.69 -21.82 -7.06
N ALA A 15 19.70 -20.98 -6.82
CA ALA A 15 19.49 -19.60 -6.43
C ALA A 15 18.91 -18.85 -7.63
N GLY A 16 17.59 -18.92 -7.80
CA GLY A 16 16.87 -17.98 -8.65
C GLY A 16 17.01 -16.60 -8.01
N THR A 17 17.82 -15.75 -8.61
CA THR A 17 17.83 -14.33 -8.27
C THR A 17 16.46 -13.77 -8.61
N LEU A 18 15.64 -13.53 -7.59
CA LEU A 18 14.46 -12.69 -7.70
C LEU A 18 14.98 -11.31 -8.08
N ALA A 19 14.92 -10.97 -9.37
CA ALA A 19 15.10 -9.60 -9.82
C ALA A 19 14.01 -8.77 -9.13
N SER A 20 14.40 -8.09 -8.05
CA SER A 20 13.54 -7.10 -7.41
C SER A 20 13.15 -6.08 -8.49
N PRO A 21 11.86 -5.73 -8.63
CA PRO A 21 11.49 -4.63 -9.50
C PRO A 21 12.29 -3.40 -9.09
N ALA A 22 12.95 -2.77 -10.05
CA ALA A 22 13.64 -1.51 -9.83
C ALA A 22 12.64 -0.53 -9.20
N PRO A 23 13.05 0.28 -8.19
CA PRO A 23 12.18 1.30 -7.64
C PRO A 23 11.69 2.17 -8.79
N ALA A 24 10.38 2.24 -9.00
CA ALA A 24 9.81 3.21 -9.91
C ALA A 24 10.33 4.60 -9.50
N PRO A 25 10.78 5.45 -10.44
CA PRO A 25 11.22 6.79 -10.10
C PRO A 25 10.05 7.50 -9.42
N GLN A 26 10.24 7.80 -8.14
CA GLN A 26 9.35 8.62 -7.35
C GLN A 26 9.29 9.97 -8.07
N SER A 27 8.18 10.24 -8.75
CA SER A 27 7.88 11.57 -9.28
C SER A 27 7.63 12.48 -8.08
N LEU A 28 8.71 12.91 -7.45
CA LEU A 28 8.76 13.96 -6.46
C LEU A 28 8.44 15.27 -7.19
N ASP A 29 7.16 15.58 -7.32
CA ASP A 29 6.72 16.95 -7.06
C ASP A 29 6.18 17.01 -5.62
N PRO A 30 7.04 17.38 -4.64
CA PRO A 30 6.67 17.44 -3.23
C PRO A 30 6.00 18.77 -2.83
N ARG A 31 5.39 19.52 -3.78
CA ARG A 31 4.69 20.78 -3.48
C ARG A 31 3.19 20.68 -3.74
N ALA A 32 2.46 20.20 -2.71
CA ALA A 32 1.24 20.81 -2.16
C ALA A 32 0.13 19.82 -1.74
N TYR A 33 0.30 18.52 -1.96
CA TYR A 33 -0.77 17.57 -1.63
C TYR A 33 -0.25 16.39 -0.81
N TYR A 34 -0.40 16.48 0.52
CA TYR A 34 -0.07 15.39 1.43
C TYR A 34 -1.35 14.59 1.71
N TRP A 35 -1.34 13.32 1.29
CA TRP A 35 -2.41 12.38 1.57
C TRP A 35 -2.28 11.87 3.00
N HIS A 36 -3.26 12.16 3.84
CA HIS A 36 -3.35 11.70 5.21
C HIS A 36 -4.45 10.66 5.36
N GLY A 37 -4.12 9.49 5.91
CA GLY A 37 -5.12 8.50 6.29
C GLY A 37 -5.96 9.02 7.45
N CYS A 38 -7.28 9.07 7.27
CA CYS A 38 -8.17 9.79 8.21
C CYS A 38 -9.29 8.93 8.81
N ALA A 39 -9.51 7.70 8.33
CA ALA A 39 -10.42 6.75 8.96
C ALA A 39 -9.82 5.33 8.92
N ALA A 40 -8.82 5.09 9.76
CA ALA A 40 -8.05 3.84 9.78
C ALA A 40 -8.88 2.57 10.09
N TRP A 41 -10.11 2.74 10.59
CA TRP A 41 -11.01 1.66 11.00
C TRP A 41 -12.23 1.49 10.09
N ILE A 42 -12.34 2.30 9.03
CA ILE A 42 -13.45 2.22 8.08
C ILE A 42 -12.90 1.67 6.78
N GLU A 43 -13.49 0.55 6.34
CA GLU A 43 -13.33 0.05 4.99
C GLU A 43 -14.31 0.79 4.09
N CYS A 44 -13.79 1.64 3.21
CA CYS A 44 -14.61 2.44 2.31
C CYS A 44 -14.82 1.71 0.98
N HIS A 45 -15.98 1.93 0.38
CA HIS A 45 -16.30 1.50 -0.98
C HIS A 45 -16.61 2.69 -1.89
N SER A 46 -16.77 3.87 -1.29
CA SER A 46 -17.03 5.14 -1.97
C SER A 46 -16.47 6.31 -1.16
N ASP A 47 -16.18 7.44 -1.82
CA ASP A 47 -15.78 8.68 -1.15
C ASP A 47 -16.82 9.14 -0.11
N ALA A 48 -18.10 8.84 -0.35
CA ALA A 48 -19.19 9.19 0.56
C ALA A 48 -19.02 8.54 1.94
N ASP A 49 -18.53 7.29 1.99
CA ASP A 49 -18.28 6.58 3.24
C ASP A 49 -17.28 7.35 4.11
N CYS A 50 -16.22 7.87 3.49
CA CYS A 50 -15.18 8.65 4.16
C CYS A 50 -15.64 10.06 4.56
N ARG A 51 -16.52 10.68 3.77
CA ARG A 51 -17.06 12.03 4.04
C ARG A 51 -18.00 12.08 5.24
N THR A 52 -18.49 10.93 5.73
CA THR A 52 -19.27 10.87 6.97
C THR A 52 -18.39 10.93 8.22
N ASN A 53 -17.08 10.74 8.09
CA ASN A 53 -16.16 10.70 9.22
C ASN A 53 -15.61 12.09 9.54
N SER A 54 -15.78 12.52 10.79
CA SER A 54 -15.29 13.81 11.31
C SER A 54 -13.78 13.97 11.27
N ASP A 55 -13.01 12.89 11.41
CA ASP A 55 -11.54 12.93 11.33
C ASP A 55 -11.08 13.25 9.91
N CYS A 56 -11.74 12.67 8.90
CA CYS A 56 -11.51 13.01 7.49
C CYS A 56 -11.91 14.46 7.17
N ILE A 57 -13.03 14.92 7.70
CA ILE A 57 -13.46 16.32 7.53
C ILE A 57 -12.44 17.29 8.16
N GLN A 58 -11.95 17.00 9.37
CA GLN A 58 -10.92 17.82 10.01
C GLN A 58 -9.60 17.82 9.23
N THR A 59 -9.16 16.63 8.81
CA THR A 59 -7.90 16.47 8.06
C THR A 59 -7.96 17.19 6.71
N ALA A 60 -9.12 17.17 6.06
CA ALA A 60 -9.39 17.89 4.82
C ALA A 60 -9.72 19.38 5.02
N GLN A 61 -9.56 19.93 6.22
CA GLN A 61 -9.85 21.34 6.56
C GLN A 61 -11.28 21.75 6.17
N SER A 62 -12.26 20.87 6.41
CA SER A 62 -13.67 21.01 6.02
C SER A 62 -13.97 20.99 4.52
N ASN A 63 -12.97 20.74 3.66
CA ASN A 63 -13.19 20.55 2.23
C ASN A 63 -13.43 19.07 1.92
N THR A 64 -14.69 18.65 1.89
CA THR A 64 -15.07 17.26 1.63
C THR A 64 -14.67 16.75 0.24
N ASN A 65 -14.34 17.64 -0.70
CA ASN A 65 -13.88 17.23 -2.03
C ASN A 65 -12.47 16.65 -2.01
N ASN A 66 -11.71 16.92 -0.95
CA ASN A 66 -10.37 16.40 -0.74
C ASN A 66 -10.38 15.03 -0.02
N ILE A 67 -11.57 14.49 0.26
CA ILE A 67 -11.74 13.21 0.94
C ILE A 67 -12.07 12.14 -0.10
N HIS A 68 -11.23 11.13 -0.14
CA HIS A 68 -11.29 10.05 -1.12
C HIS A 68 -11.24 8.68 -0.46
N CYS A 69 -11.92 7.74 -1.11
CA CYS A 69 -11.82 6.34 -0.80
C CYS A 69 -10.80 5.67 -1.72
N GLY A 70 -9.82 5.04 -1.11
CA GLY A 70 -8.83 4.23 -1.81
C GLY A 70 -7.61 5.01 -2.29
N GLN A 71 -6.49 4.29 -2.33
CA GLN A 71 -5.25 4.71 -2.98
C GLN A 71 -4.59 3.49 -3.62
N GLU A 72 -3.54 3.69 -4.42
CA GLU A 72 -2.86 2.65 -5.21
C GLU A 72 -2.51 1.38 -4.42
N ASN A 73 -2.06 1.53 -3.16
CA ASN A 73 -1.72 0.40 -2.29
C ASN A 73 -2.77 0.07 -1.22
N TYR A 74 -3.79 0.92 -1.07
CA TYR A 74 -4.81 0.81 -0.02
C TYR A 74 -6.18 1.14 -0.60
N PRO A 75 -6.77 0.27 -1.43
CA PRO A 75 -7.95 0.57 -2.24
C PRO A 75 -9.24 0.78 -1.43
N PHE A 76 -9.26 0.35 -0.17
CA PHE A 76 -10.44 0.44 0.71
C PHE A 76 -10.20 1.31 1.95
N ALA A 77 -9.15 2.13 1.96
CA ALA A 77 -8.86 3.03 3.08
C ALA A 77 -9.28 4.47 2.75
N CYS A 78 -9.75 5.21 3.77
CA CYS A 78 -10.09 6.62 3.61
C CYS A 78 -8.86 7.52 3.72
N TRP A 79 -8.75 8.44 2.75
CA TRP A 79 -7.69 9.42 2.67
C TRP A 79 -8.24 10.83 2.55
N ALA A 80 -7.55 11.78 3.15
CA ALA A 80 -7.84 13.20 3.04
C ALA A 80 -6.60 13.94 2.53
N GLU A 81 -6.78 14.78 1.53
CA GLU A 81 -5.74 15.63 0.95
C GLU A 81 -5.69 16.96 1.72
N GLY A 82 -4.59 17.16 2.45
CA GLY A 82 -4.32 18.37 3.20
C GLY A 82 -3.27 19.26 2.53
N ASN A 83 -3.47 20.58 2.60
CA ASN A 83 -2.40 21.56 2.40
C ASN A 83 -1.77 21.84 3.77
N ASN A 84 -0.47 21.58 3.93
CA ASN A 84 0.28 21.84 5.17
C ASN A 84 0.54 23.33 5.38
#